data_AF-T1AKU8-F1
#
_entry.id   AF-T1AKU8-F1
#
_cell.length_a   1.000
_cell.length_b   1.000
_cell.length_c   1.000
_cell.angle_alpha   90.00
_cell.angle_beta   90.00
_cell.angle_gamma   90.00
#
_symmetry.space_group_name_H-M   'P 1'
#
loop_
_entity.id
_entity.type
_entity.pdbx_description
1 polymer ?
#
loop_
_entity_poly.entity_id
_entity_poly.type
_entity_poly.pdbx_seq_one_letter_code
_entity_poly.pdbx_strand_id
1 'polypeptide(L)'
;MVEPPEGIEKASASEIVDWATQSFGSRAAFACSFGAEDMVLLDLIARSTPRDLGTIRWFTLDTGRLFEETYELMQTARGRYGLPLEIYTPAASELEPLLARGGPNLFYDSVENRKACCQVRKVAPLA
;
A
#
# COMPACT_ATOMS: atom_id res chain seq x y z
N MET A 1 -7.86 -23.73 4.66
CA MET A 1 -8.28 -22.31 4.57
C MET A 1 -9.50 -22.17 5.46
N VAL A 2 -9.62 -21.08 6.19
CA VAL A 2 -10.79 -20.83 7.03
C VAL A 2 -11.88 -20.25 6.13
N GLU A 3 -13.09 -20.78 6.22
CA GLU A 3 -14.22 -20.25 5.45
C GLU A 3 -14.48 -18.78 5.84
N PRO A 4 -14.87 -17.91 4.88
CA PRO A 4 -15.25 -16.54 5.19
C PRO A 4 -16.43 -16.49 6.16
N PRO A 5 -16.58 -15.40 6.93
CA PRO A 5 -17.75 -15.19 7.78
C PRO A 5 -19.04 -15.31 6.97
N GLU A 6 -20.03 -16.02 7.52
CA GLU A 6 -21.34 -16.17 6.90
C GLU A 6 -22.00 -14.79 6.80
N GLY A 7 -22.35 -14.36 5.59
CA GLY A 7 -22.84 -13.00 5.36
C GLY A 7 -21.76 -11.93 5.54
N ILE A 8 -20.57 -12.14 4.97
CA ILE A 8 -19.41 -11.22 5.01
C ILE A 8 -19.76 -9.74 4.76
N GLU A 9 -20.76 -9.44 3.93
CA GLU A 9 -21.26 -8.08 3.67
C GLU A 9 -21.82 -7.37 4.92
N LYS A 10 -22.17 -8.11 5.97
CA LYS A 10 -22.67 -7.62 7.26
C LYS A 10 -21.62 -7.69 8.37
N ALA A 11 -20.48 -8.34 8.10
CA ALA A 11 -19.41 -8.44 9.07
C ALA A 11 -18.74 -7.08 9.28
N SER A 12 -18.26 -6.83 10.49
CA SER A 12 -17.43 -5.67 10.78
C SER A 12 -16.08 -5.76 10.08
N ALA A 13 -15.44 -4.61 9.84
CA ALA A 13 -14.11 -4.57 9.25
C ALA A 13 -13.08 -5.38 10.06
N SER A 14 -13.20 -5.38 11.40
CA SER A 14 -12.30 -6.16 12.26
C SER A 14 -12.47 -7.66 12.05
N GLU A 15 -13.71 -8.16 11.96
CA GLU A 15 -13.98 -9.59 11.71
C GLU A 15 -13.42 -10.04 10.35
N ILE A 16 -13.51 -9.19 9.33
CA ILE A 16 -12.95 -9.46 8.01
C ILE A 16 -11.43 -9.48 8.06
N VAL A 17 -10.80 -8.55 8.77
CA VAL A 17 -9.34 -8.47 8.92
C VAL A 17 -8.80 -9.66 9.73
N ASP A 18 -9.47 -10.06 10.80
CA ASP A 18 -9.11 -11.26 11.59
C ASP A 18 -9.25 -12.53 10.74
N TRP A 19 -10.34 -12.67 9.98
CA TRP A 19 -10.51 -13.78 9.04
C TRP A 19 -9.40 -13.80 7.97
N ALA A 20 -9.05 -12.66 7.38
CA ALA A 20 -7.99 -12.57 6.39
C ALA A 20 -6.62 -12.91 7.01
N THR A 21 -6.37 -12.47 8.24
CA THR A 21 -5.16 -12.80 9.00
C THR A 21 -5.07 -14.31 9.24
N GLN A 22 -6.16 -14.94 9.70
CA GLN A 22 -6.21 -16.38 9.95
C GLN A 22 -6.11 -17.22 8.66
N SER A 23 -6.68 -16.74 7.56
CA SER A 23 -6.73 -17.46 6.29
C SER A 23 -5.44 -17.38 5.49
N PHE A 24 -4.77 -16.22 5.51
CA PHE A 24 -3.64 -15.92 4.64
C PHE A 24 -2.36 -15.55 5.40
N GLY A 25 -2.45 -14.99 6.60
CA GLY A 25 -1.30 -14.50 7.37
C GLY A 25 -0.41 -13.60 6.51
N SER A 26 0.89 -13.88 6.52
CA SER A 26 1.90 -13.14 5.73
C SER A 26 1.79 -13.29 4.20
N ARG A 27 0.93 -14.19 3.69
CA ARG A 27 0.65 -14.31 2.24
C ARG A 27 -0.29 -13.22 1.73
N ALA A 28 -1.03 -12.56 2.61
CA ALA A 28 -1.78 -11.36 2.28
C ALA A 28 -0.89 -10.12 2.42
N ALA A 29 -1.14 -9.12 1.59
CA ALA A 29 -0.48 -7.83 1.65
C ALA A 29 -1.51 -6.70 1.54
N PHE A 30 -1.38 -5.68 2.38
CA PHE A 30 -2.18 -4.48 2.40
C PHE A 30 -1.42 -3.32 1.75
N ALA A 31 -1.98 -2.75 0.69
CA ALA A 31 -1.44 -1.57 0.03
C ALA A 31 -1.92 -0.31 0.77
N CYS A 32 -1.00 0.40 1.43
CA CYS A 32 -1.28 1.59 2.23
C CYS A 32 -0.76 2.85 1.53
N SER A 33 -1.67 3.76 1.20
CA SER A 33 -1.39 5.10 0.68
C SER A 33 -1.42 6.19 1.75
N PHE A 34 -1.63 5.80 3.01
CA PHE A 34 -1.75 6.69 4.18
C PHE A 34 -2.96 7.63 4.15
N GLY A 35 -3.99 7.29 3.35
CA GLY A 35 -5.32 7.90 3.46
C GLY A 35 -5.99 7.58 4.80
N ALA A 36 -7.06 8.30 5.14
CA ALA A 36 -7.75 8.12 6.42
C ALA A 36 -8.26 6.68 6.60
N GLU A 37 -8.86 6.10 5.56
CA GLU A 37 -9.35 4.73 5.53
C GLU A 37 -8.20 3.72 5.65
N ASP A 38 -7.07 3.99 4.99
CA ASP A 38 -5.91 3.12 5.06
C ASP A 38 -5.29 3.10 6.46
N MET A 39 -5.30 4.24 7.16
CA MET A 39 -4.82 4.33 8.53
C MET A 39 -5.72 3.57 9.50
N VAL A 40 -7.03 3.52 9.25
CA VAL A 40 -7.96 2.67 10.02
C VAL A 40 -7.67 1.19 9.76
N LEU A 41 -7.53 0.78 8.50
CA LEU A 41 -7.19 -0.61 8.16
C LEU A 41 -5.84 -1.03 8.74
N LEU A 42 -4.84 -0.16 8.72
CA LEU A 42 -3.54 -0.41 9.34
C LEU A 42 -3.66 -0.61 10.85
N ASP A 43 -4.47 0.20 11.56
CA ASP A 43 -4.72 0.00 12.99
C ASP A 43 -5.42 -1.34 13.27
N LEU A 44 -6.39 -1.73 12.45
CA LEU A 44 -7.08 -3.03 12.56
C LEU A 44 -6.11 -4.19 12.31
N ILE A 45 -5.29 -4.14 11.25
CA ILE A 45 -4.26 -5.14 10.96
C ILE A 45 -3.23 -5.20 12.10
N ALA A 46 -2.85 -4.06 12.66
CA ALA A 46 -1.93 -3.99 13.78
C ALA A 46 -2.51 -4.57 15.07
N ARG A 47 -3.83 -4.77 15.18
CA ARG A 47 -4.51 -5.39 16.33
C ARG A 47 -4.99 -6.82 16.05
N SER A 48 -4.94 -7.28 14.80
CA SER A 48 -5.57 -8.53 14.40
C SER A 48 -4.95 -9.77 15.03
N THR A 49 -5.75 -10.82 15.12
CA THR A 49 -5.40 -12.11 15.71
C THR A 49 -5.92 -13.28 14.85
N PRO A 50 -5.32 -14.48 14.93
CA PRO A 50 -4.12 -14.83 15.70
C PRO A 50 -2.83 -14.43 14.98
N ARG A 51 -1.72 -14.28 15.72
CA ARG A 51 -0.41 -13.84 15.19
C ARG A 51 0.57 -14.98 14.89
N ASP A 52 0.21 -16.21 15.26
CA ASP A 52 1.01 -17.41 15.06
C ASP A 52 1.25 -17.73 13.57
N LEU A 53 0.30 -17.35 12.70
CA LEU A 53 0.42 -17.44 11.23
C LEU A 53 1.12 -16.23 10.60
N GLY A 54 1.59 -15.29 11.42
CA GLY A 54 2.08 -13.97 11.01
C GLY A 54 0.95 -12.96 10.81
N THR A 55 1.30 -11.68 10.76
CA THR A 55 0.38 -10.58 10.45
C THR A 55 0.37 -10.32 8.94
N ILE A 56 -0.74 -9.81 8.41
CA ILE A 56 -0.84 -9.32 7.03
C ILE A 56 0.32 -8.34 6.77
N ARG A 57 1.09 -8.56 5.70
CA ARG A 57 2.17 -7.65 5.31
C ARG A 57 1.56 -6.32 4.87
N TRP A 58 2.31 -5.24 4.96
CA TRP A 58 1.83 -3.96 4.43
C TRP A 58 2.94 -3.24 3.70
N PHE A 59 2.55 -2.53 2.66
CA PHE A 59 3.47 -1.84 1.79
C PHE A 59 2.93 -0.51 1.32
N THR A 60 3.83 0.33 0.83
CA THR A 60 3.48 1.57 0.16
C THR A 60 4.26 1.72 -1.15
N LEU A 61 3.71 2.53 -2.05
CA LEU A 61 4.37 2.95 -3.28
C LEU A 61 4.94 4.34 -3.08
N ASP A 62 6.24 4.44 -2.88
CA ASP A 62 6.93 5.71 -2.95
C ASP A 62 7.15 6.08 -4.42
N THR A 63 6.23 6.89 -4.93
CA THR A 63 6.29 7.40 -6.30
C THR A 63 7.43 8.39 -6.53
N GLY A 64 8.11 8.85 -5.47
CA GLY A 64 9.07 9.95 -5.47
C GLY A 64 8.42 11.33 -5.64
N ARG A 65 7.08 11.41 -5.53
CA ARG A 65 6.25 12.61 -5.75
C ARG A 65 5.10 12.73 -4.75
N LEU A 66 5.19 12.04 -3.62
CA LEU A 66 4.24 12.18 -2.52
C LEU A 66 4.41 13.55 -1.83
N PHE A 67 3.38 13.97 -1.10
CA PHE A 67 3.47 15.14 -0.24
C PHE A 67 4.43 14.89 0.93
N GLU A 68 5.07 15.93 1.45
CA GLU A 68 5.97 15.82 2.60
C GLU A 68 5.22 15.26 3.82
N GLU A 69 3.99 15.72 4.03
CA GLU A 69 3.10 15.27 5.09
C GLU A 69 2.82 13.76 5.01
N THR A 70 2.85 13.17 3.81
CA THR A 70 2.73 11.71 3.63
C THR A 70 3.98 10.98 4.15
N TYR A 71 5.18 11.53 3.96
CA TYR A 71 6.41 10.95 4.52
C TYR A 71 6.47 11.11 6.04
N GLU A 72 6.06 12.26 6.57
CA GLU A 72 5.96 12.48 8.02
C GLU A 72 4.99 11.48 8.67
N LEU A 73 3.81 11.28 8.06
CA LEU A 73 2.83 10.29 8.51
C LEU A 73 3.37 8.87 8.37
N MET A 74 4.04 8.55 7.27
CA MET A 74 4.70 7.25 7.07
C MET A 74 5.67 6.94 8.21
N GLN A 75 6.54 7.89 8.56
CA GLN A 75 7.49 7.74 9.65
C GLN A 75 6.78 7.58 11.01
N THR A 76 5.75 8.38 11.25
CA THR A 76 4.92 8.29 12.46
C THR A 76 4.23 6.93 12.58
N ALA A 77 3.63 6.43 11.51
CA ALA A 77 2.94 5.15 11.47
C ALA A 77 3.89 3.97 11.72
N ARG A 78 5.09 3.99 11.10
CA ARG A 78 6.14 2.98 11.35
C ARG A 78 6.52 2.92 12.83
N GLY A 79 6.73 4.08 13.45
CA GLY A 79 7.05 4.17 14.88
C GLY A 79 5.90 3.72 15.79
N ARG A 80 4.66 4.08 15.44
CA ARG A 80 3.47 3.76 16.23
C ARG A 80 3.13 2.27 16.23
N TYR A 81 3.13 1.62 15.06
CA TYR A 81 2.63 0.25 14.93
C TYR A 81 3.73 -0.80 15.06
N GLY A 82 5.00 -0.45 14.86
CA GLY A 82 6.11 -1.39 14.97
C GLY A 82 6.08 -2.54 13.96
N LEU A 83 5.24 -2.46 12.93
CA LEU A 83 5.16 -3.43 11.85
C LEU A 83 6.18 -3.09 10.74
N PRO A 84 6.88 -4.08 10.15
CA PRO A 84 7.77 -3.85 9.02
C PRO A 84 6.99 -3.27 7.83
N LEU A 85 7.37 -2.08 7.36
CA LEU A 85 6.82 -1.46 6.15
C LEU A 85 7.71 -1.82 4.95
N GLU A 86 7.10 -2.36 3.89
CA GLU A 86 7.74 -2.50 2.59
C GLU A 86 7.53 -1.23 1.76
N ILE A 87 8.61 -0.68 1.19
CA ILE A 87 8.55 0.52 0.34
C ILE A 87 8.97 0.12 -1.06
N TYR A 88 8.07 0.28 -2.02
CA TYR A 88 8.32 0.02 -3.43
C TYR A 88 8.54 1.35 -4.15
N THR A 89 9.65 1.45 -4.88
CA THR A 89 10.07 2.65 -5.61
C THR A 89 10.20 2.35 -7.11
N PRO A 90 9.97 3.34 -8.00
CA PRO A 90 10.23 3.18 -9.42
C PRO A 90 11.69 2.84 -9.72
N ALA A 91 11.89 1.92 -10.67
CA ALA A 91 13.22 1.60 -11.19
C ALA A 91 13.79 2.79 -11.98
N ALA A 92 15.04 3.17 -11.69
CA ALA A 92 15.71 4.27 -12.38
C ALA A 92 15.75 4.07 -13.91
N SER A 93 15.94 2.83 -14.35
CA SER A 93 15.95 2.43 -15.77
C SER A 93 14.65 2.76 -16.52
N GLU A 94 13.52 2.86 -15.83
CA GLU A 94 12.23 3.25 -16.41
C GLU A 94 11.89 4.72 -16.16
N LEU A 95 12.33 5.27 -15.02
CA LEU A 95 12.04 6.64 -14.63
C LEU A 95 12.89 7.66 -15.41
N GLU A 96 14.17 7.41 -15.61
CA GLU A 96 15.06 8.36 -16.29
C GLU A 96 14.62 8.68 -17.72
N PRO A 97 14.25 7.70 -18.58
CA PRO A 97 13.75 8.01 -19.93
C PRO A 97 12.45 8.81 -19.92
N LEU A 98 11.56 8.54 -18.95
CA LEU A 98 10.31 9.29 -18.78
C LEU A 98 10.58 10.76 -18.48
N LEU A 99 11.51 11.03 -17.57
CA LEU A 99 11.94 12.37 -17.20
C LEU A 99 12.68 13.08 -18.33
N ALA A 100 13.57 12.40 -19.05
CA ALA A 100 14.28 12.97 -20.19
C ALA A 100 13.32 13.38 -21.31
N ARG A 101 12.22 12.64 -21.51
CA ARG A 101 11.23 12.91 -22.56
C ARG A 101 10.32 14.11 -22.27
N GLY A 102 9.84 14.25 -21.03
CA GLY A 102 8.78 15.22 -20.70
C GLY A 102 8.98 16.00 -19.41
N GLY A 103 10.16 15.91 -18.80
CA GLY A 103 10.46 16.51 -17.52
C GLY A 103 9.70 15.86 -16.35
N PRO A 104 9.85 16.42 -15.14
CA PRO A 104 9.24 15.85 -13.94
C PRO A 104 7.71 15.93 -13.94
N ASN A 105 7.11 16.83 -14.72
CA ASN A 105 5.69 17.18 -14.64
C ASN A 105 4.89 16.80 -15.90
N LEU A 106 5.43 15.91 -16.75
CA LEU A 106 4.81 15.50 -18.02
C LEU A 106 3.35 15.06 -17.94
N PHE A 107 2.91 14.60 -16.76
CA PHE A 107 1.56 14.09 -16.51
C PHE A 107 0.47 15.18 -16.55
N TYR A 108 0.84 16.45 -16.62
CA TYR A 108 -0.10 17.55 -16.92
C TYR A 108 -0.34 17.73 -18.41
N ASP A 109 0.59 17.30 -19.27
CA ASP A 109 0.57 17.65 -20.69
C ASP A 109 -0.47 16.84 -21.47
N SER A 110 -0.73 15.59 -21.06
CA SER A 110 -1.75 14.75 -21.70
C SER A 110 -2.21 13.58 -20.82
N VAL A 111 -3.31 12.94 -21.21
CA VAL A 111 -3.82 11.73 -20.55
C VAL A 111 -2.85 10.56 -20.78
N GLU A 112 -2.24 10.47 -21.97
CA GLU A 112 -1.26 9.46 -22.33
C GLU A 112 -0.01 9.59 -21.45
N ASN A 113 0.50 10.81 -21.25
CA ASN A 113 1.64 11.07 -20.38
C ASN A 113 1.32 10.78 -18.91
N ARG A 114 0.09 11.09 -18.45
CA ARG A 114 -0.35 10.72 -17.10
C ARG A 114 -0.38 9.21 -16.91
N LYS A 115 -0.90 8.45 -17.89
CA LYS A 115 -0.89 6.99 -17.87
C LYS A 115 0.53 6.45 -17.86
N ALA A 116 1.44 6.99 -18.68
CA ALA A 116 2.85 6.61 -18.68
C ALA A 116 3.52 6.89 -17.32
N CYS A 117 3.24 8.04 -16.70
CA CYS A 117 3.73 8.37 -15.37
C CYS A 117 3.21 7.39 -14.31
N CYS A 118 1.92 7.07 -14.30
CA CYS A 118 1.35 6.07 -13.40
C CYS A 118 1.92 4.68 -13.67
N GLN A 119 2.14 4.31 -14.93
CA GLN A 119 2.72 3.02 -15.28
C GLN A 119 4.09 2.86 -14.64
N VAL A 120 5.00 3.82 -14.83
CA VAL A 120 6.37 3.76 -14.31
C VAL A 120 6.43 3.93 -12.79
N ARG A 121 5.69 4.89 -12.23
CA ARG A 121 5.78 5.24 -10.80
C ARG A 121 4.93 4.37 -9.88
N LYS A 122 3.90 3.69 -10.40
CA LYS A 122 2.93 2.94 -9.57
C LYS A 122 2.71 1.50 -10.00
N VAL A 123 2.58 1.24 -11.30
CA VAL A 123 2.21 -0.11 -11.78
C VAL A 123 3.42 -1.02 -11.88
N ALA A 124 4.48 -0.59 -12.59
CA ALA A 124 5.69 -1.37 -12.78
C ALA A 124 6.38 -1.80 -11.45
N PRO A 125 6.43 -0.96 -10.39
CA PRO A 125 6.99 -1.38 -9.11
C PRO A 125 6.22 -2.51 -8.40
N LEU A 126 5.00 -2.83 -8.84
CA LEU A 126 4.17 -3.90 -8.29
C LEU A 126 4.13 -5.17 -9.15
N ALA A 127 4.80 -5.16 -10.31
CA ALA A 127 4.75 -6.23 -11.30
C ALA A 127 5.67 -7.42 -10.99
#